data_AF-A0A2I1E337-F1
#
_entry.id   AF-A0A2I1E337-F1
#
_cell.length_a   1.000
_cell.length_b   1.000
_cell.length_c   1.000
_cell.angle_alpha   90.00
_cell.angle_beta   90.00
_cell.angle_gamma   90.00
#
_symmetry.space_group_name_H-M   'P 1'
#
loop_
_entity.id
_entity.type
_entity.pdbx_description
1 polymer ?
#
loop_
_entity_poly.entity_id
_entity_poly.type
_entity_poly.pdbx_seq_one_letter_code
_entity_poly.pdbx_strand_id
1 'polypeptide(L)'
;MVFNEDILSQIFEEIDDKNSLYSCLFVNRTWCVTAVPILWRNPNPHYNFNLFVLYIFYSIKSMKVLFDILLLLHLLEESRDTFKNQGIDINYLITEKYKRPLFNYVNFWKYLNLTFIDNMIYNSGIKSPSNIYQNCPNLKYFKLSYNIELLISELENLLINCKFLNGLVIDNSYMDELFILLTKSSPITLFKFEFFTYWVNLKYIKLFLDNWKDRNPMLLKLNIRDKEIKQQLEDLVKEYKVRGVIKKYSIGHSKININEDFNWN
;
A
#
# COMPACT_ATOMS: atom_id res chain seq x y z
N MET A 1 36.18 13.43 4.76
CA MET A 1 35.83 12.00 4.71
C MET A 1 34.64 11.88 3.76
N VAL A 2 34.82 11.28 2.58
CA VAL A 2 33.72 11.07 1.63
C VAL A 2 33.13 9.70 1.98
N PHE A 3 31.95 9.68 2.60
CA PHE A 3 31.23 8.41 2.79
C PHE A 3 30.70 7.95 1.44
N ASN A 4 30.98 6.69 1.08
CA ASN A 4 30.41 6.05 -0.11
C ASN A 4 28.88 5.90 0.09
N GLU A 5 28.12 5.96 -1.01
CA GLU A 5 26.65 5.86 -1.01
C GLU A 5 26.16 4.59 -0.31
N ASP A 6 26.88 3.47 -0.48
CA ASP A 6 26.54 2.19 0.16
C ASP A 6 26.63 2.24 1.70
N ILE A 7 27.62 2.98 2.23
CA ILE A 7 27.82 3.14 3.67
C ILE A 7 26.74 4.07 4.23
N LEU A 8 26.45 5.17 3.53
CA LEU A 8 25.37 6.09 3.92
C LEU A 8 24.01 5.40 3.92
N SER A 9 23.74 4.55 2.92
CA SER A 9 22.50 3.77 2.85
C SER A 9 22.34 2.88 4.07
N GLN A 10 23.38 2.14 4.45
CA GLN A 10 23.36 1.30 5.66
C GLN A 10 23.13 2.13 6.92
N ILE A 11 23.81 3.26 7.08
CA ILE A 11 23.61 4.15 8.23
C ILE A 11 22.16 4.65 8.28
N PHE A 12 21.62 5.10 7.16
CA PHE A 12 20.27 5.66 7.08
C PHE A 12 19.17 4.62 7.30
N GLU A 13 19.42 3.34 6.99
CA GLU A 13 18.48 2.24 7.28
C GLU A 13 18.35 1.96 8.78
N GLU A 14 19.38 2.26 9.57
CA GLU A 14 19.38 2.13 11.03
C GLU A 14 18.77 3.33 11.75
N ILE A 15 18.42 4.41 11.02
CA ILE A 15 17.78 5.59 11.61
C ILE A 15 16.27 5.36 11.69
N ASP A 16 15.79 5.05 12.89
CA ASP A 16 14.35 4.90 13.17
C ASP A 16 13.59 6.24 13.14
N ASP A 17 14.24 7.35 13.51
CA ASP A 17 13.61 8.67 13.56
C ASP A 17 13.58 9.33 12.16
N LYS A 18 12.37 9.43 11.60
CA LYS A 18 12.16 10.10 10.31
C LYS A 18 12.64 11.55 10.31
N ASN A 19 12.53 12.28 11.42
CA ASN A 19 12.96 13.69 11.47
C ASN A 19 14.47 13.83 11.27
N SER A 20 15.25 12.98 11.93
CA SER A 20 16.69 12.87 11.73
C SER A 20 17.04 12.54 10.28
N LEU A 21 16.31 11.61 9.67
CA LEU A 21 16.50 11.27 8.25
C LEU A 21 16.11 12.41 7.30
N TYR A 22 15.11 13.23 7.64
CA TYR A 22 14.78 14.46 6.91
C TYR A 22 15.89 15.51 7.00
N SER A 23 16.54 15.66 8.16
CA SER A 23 17.67 16.58 8.30
C SER A 23 18.84 16.20 7.39
N CYS A 24 19.04 14.91 7.09
CA CYS A 24 20.06 14.44 6.15
C CYS A 24 19.92 15.03 4.74
N LEU A 25 18.70 15.40 4.32
CA LEU A 25 18.44 15.98 3.00
C LEU A 25 19.16 17.31 2.76
N PHE A 26 19.48 18.03 3.83
CA PHE A 26 20.05 19.37 3.78
C PHE A 26 21.58 19.39 3.96
N VAL A 27 22.21 18.23 4.17
CA VAL A 27 23.66 18.15 4.43
C VAL A 27 24.45 18.39 3.14
N ASN A 28 24.20 17.60 2.10
CA ASN A 28 24.77 17.77 0.76
C ASN A 28 24.01 16.91 -0.27
N ARG A 29 24.39 17.02 -1.54
CA ARG A 29 23.76 16.27 -2.64
C ARG A 29 23.82 14.74 -2.45
N THR A 30 24.94 14.20 -1.99
CA THR A 30 25.10 12.75 -1.77
C THR A 30 24.13 12.25 -0.71
N TRP A 31 24.07 12.93 0.44
CA TRP A 31 23.15 12.58 1.53
C TRP A 31 21.69 12.69 1.10
N CYS A 32 21.35 13.73 0.34
CA CYS A 32 20.01 13.90 -0.22
C CYS A 32 19.62 12.74 -1.15
N VAL A 33 20.48 12.39 -2.11
CA VAL A 33 20.23 11.29 -3.07
C VAL A 33 20.11 9.94 -2.36
N THR A 34 20.87 9.70 -1.30
CA THR A 34 20.81 8.43 -0.55
C THR A 34 19.63 8.36 0.44
N ALA A 35 19.25 9.47 1.09
CA ALA A 35 18.18 9.50 2.09
C ALA A 35 16.78 9.49 1.45
N VAL A 36 16.60 10.13 0.29
CA VAL A 36 15.29 10.22 -0.39
C VAL A 36 14.65 8.85 -0.64
N PRO A 37 15.34 7.86 -1.24
CA PRO A 37 14.75 6.53 -1.45
C PRO A 37 14.37 5.79 -0.18
N ILE A 38 14.94 6.14 0.98
CA ILE A 38 14.63 5.53 2.28
C ILE A 38 13.41 6.21 2.90
N LEU A 39 13.40 7.55 2.94
CA LEU A 39 12.26 8.35 3.43
C LEU A 39 10.95 8.03 2.71
N TRP A 40 11.04 7.85 1.39
CA TRP A 40 9.87 7.71 0.52
C TRP A 40 9.41 6.25 0.33
N ARG A 41 10.00 5.27 1.05
CA ARG A 41 9.51 3.87 1.01
C ARG A 41 8.08 3.72 1.48
N ASN A 42 7.73 4.48 2.51
CA ASN A 42 6.39 4.55 3.05
C ASN A 42 6.03 6.03 3.24
N PRO A 43 5.28 6.63 2.29
CA PRO A 43 4.91 8.03 2.35
C PRO A 43 3.98 8.35 3.53
N ASN A 44 3.34 7.34 4.14
CA ASN A 44 2.41 7.54 5.24
C ASN A 44 2.45 6.40 6.28
N PRO A 45 3.46 6.38 7.16
CA PRO A 45 3.61 5.33 8.18
C PRO A 45 2.61 5.44 9.34
N HIS A 46 2.01 6.62 9.57
CA HIS A 46 1.30 6.94 10.82
C HIS A 46 -0.19 7.20 10.63
N TYR A 47 -0.83 6.64 9.60
CA TYR A 47 -2.27 6.82 9.41
C TYR A 47 -3.07 6.03 10.46
N ASN A 48 -3.22 6.61 11.65
CA ASN A 48 -4.09 6.12 12.70
C ASN A 48 -5.41 6.90 12.64
N PHE A 49 -6.52 6.20 12.43
CA PHE A 49 -7.86 6.78 12.24
C PHE A 49 -8.29 7.69 13.41
N ASN A 50 -7.74 7.49 14.62
CA ASN A 50 -8.08 8.28 15.81
C ASN A 50 -7.24 9.56 16.03
N LEU A 51 -6.16 9.77 15.26
CA LEU A 51 -5.36 11.02 15.26
C LEU A 51 -5.72 11.96 14.08
N PHE A 52 -6.77 11.60 13.34
CA PHE A 52 -7.16 12.14 12.04
C PHE A 52 -7.45 13.65 12.04
N VAL A 53 -7.89 14.25 13.14
CA VAL A 53 -8.30 15.67 13.13
C VAL A 53 -7.13 16.62 13.44
N LEU A 54 -6.22 16.25 14.36
CA LEU A 54 -5.16 17.16 14.81
C LEU A 54 -3.96 17.22 13.85
N TYR A 55 -3.57 16.09 13.24
CA TYR A 55 -2.37 16.03 12.39
C TYR A 55 -2.63 16.61 10.98
N ILE A 56 -3.86 16.46 10.50
CA ILE A 56 -4.36 16.98 9.23
C ILE A 56 -4.33 18.51 9.20
N PHE A 57 -4.75 19.20 10.27
CA PHE A 57 -4.82 20.66 10.25
C PHE A 57 -3.44 21.36 10.17
N TYR A 58 -2.40 20.83 10.82
CA TYR A 58 -1.10 21.51 10.93
C TYR A 58 -0.11 21.21 9.78
N SER A 59 -0.23 20.06 9.09
CA SER A 59 0.76 19.59 8.10
C SER A 59 0.25 19.55 6.64
N ILE A 60 -1.06 19.67 6.41
CA ILE A 60 -1.63 19.40 5.07
C ILE A 60 -1.30 20.46 4.04
N LYS A 61 -1.23 21.75 4.38
CA LYS A 61 -1.12 22.77 3.31
C LYS A 61 0.22 22.69 2.54
N SER A 62 1.32 22.35 3.21
CA SER A 62 2.65 22.19 2.61
C SER A 62 2.86 20.79 2.00
N MET A 63 2.37 19.71 2.65
CA MET A 63 2.42 18.37 2.06
C MET A 63 1.51 18.24 0.85
N LYS A 64 0.31 18.82 0.87
CA LYS A 64 -0.67 18.80 -0.22
C LYS A 64 -0.05 19.30 -1.52
N VAL A 65 0.61 20.46 -1.52
CA VAL A 65 1.22 20.99 -2.74
C VAL A 65 2.35 20.09 -3.24
N LEU A 66 3.26 19.64 -2.36
CA LEU A 66 4.35 18.77 -2.78
C LEU A 66 3.84 17.43 -3.32
N PHE A 67 2.81 16.86 -2.71
CA PHE A 67 2.24 15.58 -3.11
C PHE A 67 1.33 15.69 -4.33
N ASP A 68 0.54 16.76 -4.46
CA ASP A 68 -0.23 17.08 -5.67
C ASP A 68 0.71 17.11 -6.87
N ILE A 69 1.90 17.72 -6.74
CA ILE A 69 2.94 17.74 -7.77
C ILE A 69 3.45 16.34 -8.11
N LEU A 70 3.71 15.51 -7.10
CA LEU A 70 4.24 14.15 -7.27
C LEU A 70 3.23 13.22 -7.95
N LEU A 71 1.96 13.30 -7.53
CA LEU A 71 0.85 12.53 -8.07
C LEU A 71 0.48 13.03 -9.48
N LEU A 72 0.46 14.35 -9.70
CA LEU A 72 0.14 14.97 -10.99
C LEU A 72 1.19 14.75 -12.08
N LEU A 73 2.46 14.56 -11.74
CA LEU A 73 3.54 14.46 -12.74
C LEU A 73 3.86 13.03 -13.17
N HIS A 74 3.71 12.04 -12.28
CA HIS A 74 4.12 10.66 -12.56
C HIS A 74 2.95 9.72 -12.89
N LEU A 75 1.77 9.95 -12.32
CA LEU A 75 0.61 9.07 -12.54
C LEU A 75 -0.28 9.53 -13.71
N LEU A 76 0.04 10.70 -14.27
CA LEU A 76 -0.84 11.47 -15.14
C LEU A 76 -0.32 11.60 -16.58
N GLU A 77 0.91 11.14 -16.83
CA GLU A 77 1.49 11.05 -18.17
C GLU A 77 0.69 10.08 -19.05
N GLU A 78 0.13 9.02 -18.46
CA GLU A 78 -0.73 8.04 -19.14
C GLU A 78 -2.20 8.48 -19.28
N SER A 79 -2.70 9.34 -18.37
CA SER A 79 -4.09 9.83 -18.39
C SER A 79 -4.23 11.21 -19.05
N ARG A 80 -3.17 11.70 -19.73
CA ARG A 80 -3.08 13.07 -20.25
C ARG A 80 -4.27 13.47 -21.12
N ASP A 81 -4.78 12.52 -21.88
CA ASP A 81 -5.91 12.73 -22.79
C ASP A 81 -7.25 12.81 -22.04
N THR A 82 -7.42 12.07 -20.93
CA THR A 82 -8.61 12.14 -20.09
C THR A 82 -8.78 13.51 -19.43
N PHE A 83 -7.68 14.11 -18.98
CA PHE A 83 -7.68 15.43 -18.34
C PHE A 83 -7.85 16.57 -19.34
N LYS A 84 -7.26 16.46 -20.54
CA LYS A 84 -7.57 17.39 -21.65
C LYS A 84 -9.07 17.42 -21.96
N ASN A 85 -9.71 16.25 -21.98
CA ASN A 85 -11.16 16.14 -22.21
C ASN A 85 -11.99 16.75 -21.07
N GLN A 86 -11.42 16.91 -19.88
CA GLN A 86 -12.05 17.59 -18.73
C GLN A 86 -11.70 19.09 -18.65
N GLY A 87 -10.99 19.63 -19.66
CA GLY A 87 -10.60 21.05 -19.71
C GLY A 87 -9.43 21.41 -18.80
N ILE A 88 -8.68 20.43 -18.30
CA ILE A 88 -7.50 20.65 -17.44
C ILE A 88 -6.24 20.60 -18.31
N ASP A 89 -5.57 21.76 -18.47
CA ASP A 89 -4.28 21.81 -19.16
C ASP A 89 -3.14 21.39 -18.23
N ILE A 90 -2.73 20.13 -18.36
CA ILE A 90 -1.61 19.54 -17.63
C ILE A 90 -0.30 20.28 -17.90
N ASN A 91 -0.06 20.75 -19.14
CA ASN A 91 1.19 21.42 -19.46
C ASN A 91 1.33 22.72 -18.70
N TYR A 92 0.26 23.52 -18.66
CA TYR A 92 0.20 24.74 -17.85
C TYR A 92 0.47 24.47 -16.37
N LEU A 93 -0.10 23.41 -15.79
CA LEU A 93 0.16 23.02 -14.40
C LEU A 93 1.63 22.67 -14.14
N ILE A 94 2.26 21.96 -15.07
CA ILE A 94 3.65 21.49 -14.98
C ILE A 94 4.66 22.62 -15.21
N THR A 95 4.42 23.50 -16.19
CA THR A 95 5.42 24.48 -16.63
C THR A 95 5.35 25.78 -15.86
N GLU A 96 4.13 26.28 -15.59
CA GLU A 96 3.93 27.62 -15.01
C GLU A 96 3.73 27.58 -13.49
N LYS A 97 3.07 26.54 -12.97
CA LYS A 97 2.65 26.50 -11.56
C LYS A 97 3.56 25.68 -10.66
N TYR A 98 4.02 24.52 -11.13
CA TYR A 98 4.69 23.55 -10.28
C TYR A 98 5.86 22.85 -11.00
N LYS A 99 7.07 23.42 -10.87
CA LYS A 99 8.30 22.89 -11.46
C LYS A 99 8.48 21.36 -11.26
N ARG A 100 9.03 20.67 -12.26
CA ARG A 100 9.27 19.22 -12.23
C ARG A 100 10.13 18.80 -11.02
N PRO A 101 9.75 17.73 -10.28
CA PRO A 101 10.51 17.26 -9.14
C PRO A 101 11.85 16.66 -9.57
N LEU A 102 12.83 16.75 -8.66
CA LEU A 102 14.18 16.23 -8.87
C LEU A 102 14.24 14.69 -8.95
N PHE A 103 13.31 14.01 -8.27
CA PHE A 103 13.27 12.56 -8.18
C PHE A 103 11.92 12.01 -8.64
N ASN A 104 11.91 10.76 -9.10
CA ASN A 104 10.70 9.97 -9.27
C ASN A 104 10.39 9.25 -7.96
N TYR A 105 9.62 9.91 -7.09
CA TYR A 105 9.35 9.42 -5.75
C TYR A 105 8.42 8.21 -5.72
N VAL A 106 7.54 8.04 -6.72
CA VAL A 106 6.63 6.89 -6.83
C VAL A 106 7.43 5.59 -6.97
N ASN A 107 8.55 5.62 -7.69
CA ASN A 107 9.44 4.46 -7.84
C ASN A 107 10.08 4.00 -6.52
N PHE A 108 10.13 4.85 -5.50
CA PHE A 108 10.67 4.49 -4.19
C PHE A 108 9.63 3.85 -3.27
N TRP A 109 8.35 3.92 -3.61
CA TRP A 109 7.29 3.38 -2.77
C TRP A 109 7.39 1.85 -2.68
N LYS A 110 7.53 1.37 -1.45
CA LYS A 110 7.42 -0.05 -1.09
C LYS A 110 6.09 -0.35 -0.39
N TYR A 111 5.48 0.65 0.22
CA TYR A 111 4.22 0.57 0.95
C TYR A 111 3.23 1.57 0.39
N LEU A 112 2.00 1.11 0.13
CA LEU A 112 0.92 1.96 -0.36
C LEU A 112 -0.37 1.67 0.40
N ASN A 113 -1.06 2.74 0.83
CA ASN A 113 -2.37 2.68 1.45
C ASN A 113 -3.36 3.47 0.59
N LEU A 114 -4.42 2.82 0.11
CA LEU A 114 -5.42 3.45 -0.76
C LEU A 114 -6.16 4.58 -0.08
N THR A 115 -6.54 4.41 1.19
CA THR A 115 -7.23 5.46 1.94
C THR A 115 -6.39 6.74 2.00
N PHE A 116 -5.06 6.63 2.02
CA PHE A 116 -4.20 7.79 1.93
C PHE A 116 -4.32 8.47 0.56
N ILE A 117 -4.22 7.73 -0.54
CA ILE A 117 -4.39 8.28 -1.90
C ILE A 117 -5.76 8.91 -2.10
N ASP A 118 -6.84 8.22 -1.71
CA ASP A 118 -8.20 8.74 -1.84
C ASP A 118 -8.40 10.06 -1.10
N ASN A 119 -7.89 10.15 0.14
CA ASN A 119 -7.94 11.40 0.91
C ASN A 119 -7.13 12.51 0.24
N MET A 120 -6.00 12.19 -0.40
CA MET A 120 -5.20 13.18 -1.13
C MET A 120 -5.95 13.69 -2.36
N ILE A 121 -6.54 12.80 -3.15
CA ILE A 121 -7.36 13.15 -4.31
C ILE A 121 -8.55 14.01 -3.88
N TYR A 122 -9.29 13.57 -2.86
CA TYR A 122 -10.43 14.31 -2.33
C TYR A 122 -10.04 15.74 -1.93
N ASN A 123 -8.90 15.89 -1.24
CA ASN A 123 -8.40 17.20 -0.85
C ASN A 123 -7.91 18.04 -2.03
N SER A 124 -7.35 17.42 -3.08
CA SER A 124 -6.87 18.13 -4.28
C SER A 124 -8.00 18.73 -5.13
N GLY A 125 -9.24 18.25 -4.97
CA GLY A 125 -10.39 18.66 -5.77
C GLY A 125 -10.45 18.01 -7.15
N ILE A 126 -9.57 17.04 -7.42
CA ILE A 126 -9.54 16.25 -8.66
C ILE A 126 -10.48 15.05 -8.48
N LYS A 127 -11.25 14.68 -9.52
CA LYS A 127 -12.00 13.42 -9.52
C LYS A 127 -11.00 12.26 -9.62
N SER A 128 -11.10 11.27 -8.73
CA SER A 128 -10.19 10.12 -8.68
C SER A 128 -10.03 9.48 -10.07
N PRO A 129 -8.85 9.57 -10.70
CA PRO A 129 -8.58 8.78 -11.89
C PRO A 129 -8.41 7.32 -11.45
N SER A 130 -9.23 6.43 -12.02
CA SER A 130 -9.23 4.97 -11.83
C SER A 130 -7.86 4.29 -12.03
N ASN A 131 -6.89 4.99 -12.65
CA ASN A 131 -5.64 4.40 -13.12
C ASN A 131 -4.44 4.66 -12.19
N ILE A 132 -4.62 5.30 -11.04
CA ILE A 132 -3.50 5.65 -10.14
C ILE A 132 -2.70 4.41 -9.66
N TYR A 133 -3.33 3.25 -9.68
CA TYR A 133 -2.74 2.03 -9.13
C TYR A 133 -1.81 1.29 -10.10
N GLN A 134 -1.69 1.78 -11.33
CA GLN A 134 -0.97 1.09 -12.41
C GLN A 134 0.56 1.36 -12.39
N ASN A 135 1.02 2.41 -11.70
CA ASN A 135 2.41 2.92 -11.84
C ASN A 135 3.31 2.75 -10.61
N CYS A 136 3.13 1.70 -9.82
CA CYS A 136 3.99 1.40 -8.65
C CYS A 136 4.82 0.10 -8.84
N PRO A 137 5.83 0.07 -9.72
CA PRO A 137 6.51 -1.17 -10.11
C PRO A 137 7.25 -1.85 -8.96
N ASN A 138 7.71 -1.10 -7.96
CA ASN A 138 8.49 -1.62 -6.82
C ASN A 138 7.66 -1.87 -5.55
N LEU A 139 6.33 -1.86 -5.68
CA LEU A 139 5.44 -2.01 -4.54
C LEU A 139 5.59 -3.40 -3.91
N LYS A 140 5.80 -3.44 -2.59
CA LYS A 140 5.93 -4.68 -1.81
C LYS A 140 4.73 -4.94 -0.91
N TYR A 141 4.07 -3.89 -0.46
CA TYR A 141 3.01 -3.97 0.52
C TYR A 141 1.88 -3.03 0.14
N PHE A 142 0.67 -3.56 0.08
CA PHE A 142 -0.52 -2.82 -0.27
C PHE A 142 -1.58 -2.95 0.79
N LYS A 143 -2.21 -1.82 1.14
CA LYS A 143 -3.33 -1.75 2.07
C LYS A 143 -4.53 -1.11 1.38
N LEU A 144 -5.64 -1.83 1.42
CA LEU A 144 -6.94 -1.39 0.92
C LEU A 144 -7.94 -1.40 2.08
N SER A 145 -8.66 -0.30 2.24
CA SER A 145 -9.72 -0.15 3.24
C SER A 145 -10.89 0.55 2.57
N TYR A 146 -12.12 0.11 2.87
CA TYR A 146 -13.39 0.52 2.25
C TYR A 146 -13.74 -0.12 0.89
N ASN A 147 -14.97 0.13 0.44
CA ASN A 147 -15.81 -0.72 -0.41
C ASN A 147 -15.13 -1.22 -1.70
N ILE A 148 -14.68 -2.48 -1.69
CA ILE A 148 -13.92 -3.12 -2.78
C ILE A 148 -14.74 -3.26 -4.06
N GLU A 149 -16.07 -3.31 -3.99
CA GLU A 149 -16.93 -3.50 -5.18
C GLU A 149 -16.64 -2.46 -6.28
N LEU A 150 -16.26 -1.24 -5.89
CA LEU A 150 -15.92 -0.16 -6.83
C LEU A 150 -14.45 -0.17 -7.29
N LEU A 151 -13.64 -1.10 -6.76
CA LEU A 151 -12.18 -1.15 -6.92
C LEU A 151 -11.65 -2.55 -7.29
N ILE A 152 -12.52 -3.51 -7.64
CA ILE A 152 -12.10 -4.87 -8.03
C ILE A 152 -11.18 -4.82 -9.25
N SER A 153 -11.54 -4.05 -10.28
CA SER A 153 -10.74 -3.87 -11.50
C SER A 153 -9.37 -3.25 -11.21
N GLU A 154 -9.32 -2.29 -10.29
CA GLU A 154 -8.13 -1.59 -9.86
C GLU A 154 -7.20 -2.51 -9.08
N LEU A 155 -7.77 -3.29 -8.16
CA LEU A 155 -7.04 -4.29 -7.40
C LEU A 155 -6.50 -5.40 -8.31
N GLU A 156 -7.30 -5.88 -9.27
CA GLU A 156 -6.87 -6.86 -10.25
C GLU A 156 -5.66 -6.38 -11.05
N ASN A 157 -5.75 -5.17 -11.60
CA ASN A 157 -4.65 -4.55 -12.35
C ASN A 157 -3.39 -4.39 -11.47
N LEU A 158 -3.55 -3.99 -10.21
CA LEU A 158 -2.43 -3.87 -9.28
C LEU A 158 -1.76 -5.23 -9.03
N LEU A 159 -2.55 -6.27 -8.78
CA LEU A 159 -2.04 -7.62 -8.54
C LEU A 159 -1.27 -8.16 -9.76
N ILE A 160 -1.76 -7.90 -10.97
CA ILE A 160 -1.11 -8.33 -12.22
C ILE A 160 0.20 -7.57 -12.46
N ASN A 161 0.23 -6.26 -12.20
CA ASN A 161 1.36 -5.40 -12.55
C ASN A 161 2.44 -5.32 -11.46
N CYS A 162 2.09 -5.46 -10.18
CA CYS A 162 3.03 -5.36 -9.07
C CYS A 162 3.74 -6.69 -8.78
N LYS A 163 4.74 -7.03 -9.60
CA LYS A 163 5.48 -8.31 -9.54
C LYS A 163 6.31 -8.54 -8.27
N PHE A 164 6.54 -7.51 -7.46
CA PHE A 164 7.26 -7.60 -6.18
C PHE A 164 6.35 -7.51 -4.96
N LEU A 165 5.03 -7.58 -5.16
CA LEU A 165 4.06 -7.51 -4.08
C LEU A 165 4.21 -8.76 -3.20
N ASN A 166 4.53 -8.55 -1.93
CA ASN A 166 4.74 -9.59 -0.93
C ASN A 166 3.60 -9.66 0.08
N GLY A 167 2.94 -8.53 0.34
CA GLY A 167 1.91 -8.44 1.36
C GLY A 167 0.71 -7.59 0.98
N LEU A 168 -0.45 -8.05 1.44
CA LEU A 168 -1.75 -7.44 1.21
C LEU A 168 -2.53 -7.34 2.52
N VAL A 169 -2.95 -6.13 2.88
CA VAL A 169 -3.89 -5.87 3.97
C VAL A 169 -5.20 -5.40 3.36
N ILE A 170 -6.30 -6.06 3.70
CA ILE A 170 -7.62 -5.69 3.21
C ILE A 170 -8.59 -5.59 4.38
N ASP A 171 -9.28 -4.45 4.46
CA ASP A 171 -10.40 -4.22 5.36
C ASP A 171 -11.68 -4.00 4.55
N ASN A 172 -12.52 -5.04 4.48
CA ASN A 172 -13.78 -4.99 3.74
C ASN A 172 -14.85 -5.96 4.26
N SER A 173 -16.11 -5.58 4.03
CA SER A 173 -17.29 -6.37 4.39
C SER A 173 -17.58 -7.53 3.42
N TYR A 174 -17.17 -7.41 2.14
CA TYR A 174 -17.42 -8.42 1.11
C TYR A 174 -16.11 -9.05 0.63
N MET A 175 -15.84 -10.28 1.06
CA MET A 175 -14.57 -10.96 0.83
C MET A 175 -14.65 -12.08 -0.22
N ASP A 176 -15.84 -12.50 -0.60
CA ASP A 176 -16.06 -13.69 -1.43
C ASP A 176 -15.45 -13.54 -2.84
N GLU A 177 -15.78 -12.45 -3.54
CA GLU A 177 -15.23 -12.12 -4.86
C GLU A 177 -13.73 -11.83 -4.80
N LEU A 178 -13.28 -11.20 -3.72
CA LEU A 178 -11.86 -10.93 -3.48
C LEU A 178 -11.06 -12.23 -3.41
N PHE A 179 -11.53 -13.23 -2.67
CA PHE A 179 -10.84 -14.52 -2.60
C PHE A 179 -10.71 -15.18 -3.97
N ILE A 180 -11.76 -15.09 -4.80
CA ILE A 180 -11.70 -15.58 -6.18
C ILE A 180 -10.66 -14.79 -6.99
N LEU A 181 -10.69 -13.46 -6.93
CA LEU A 181 -9.74 -12.59 -7.62
C LEU A 181 -8.29 -12.93 -7.24
N LEU A 182 -8.02 -13.07 -5.94
CA LEU A 182 -6.68 -13.35 -5.43
C LEU A 182 -6.11 -14.65 -5.99
N THR A 183 -6.92 -15.70 -6.17
CA THR A 183 -6.42 -16.96 -6.74
C THR A 183 -5.97 -16.82 -8.20
N LYS A 184 -6.64 -15.96 -8.96
CA LYS A 184 -6.41 -15.76 -10.40
C LYS A 184 -5.27 -14.77 -10.68
N SER A 185 -5.30 -13.64 -10.00
CA SER A 185 -4.57 -12.45 -10.44
C SER A 185 -3.36 -12.11 -9.56
N SER A 186 -3.20 -12.79 -8.41
CA SER A 186 -2.07 -12.52 -7.51
C SER A 186 -0.71 -12.94 -8.08
N PRO A 187 0.35 -12.15 -7.85
CA PRO A 187 1.70 -12.53 -8.24
C PRO A 187 2.23 -13.66 -7.35
N ILE A 188 3.18 -14.45 -7.86
CA ILE A 188 3.77 -15.58 -7.12
C ILE A 188 4.51 -15.16 -5.85
N THR A 189 4.95 -13.89 -5.80
CA THR A 189 5.63 -13.28 -4.66
C THR A 189 4.70 -12.93 -3.52
N LEU A 190 3.37 -12.89 -3.72
CA LEU A 190 2.43 -12.52 -2.68
C LEU A 190 2.25 -13.70 -1.71
N PHE A 191 2.55 -13.50 -0.42
CA PHE A 191 2.41 -14.55 0.59
C PHE A 191 1.97 -14.05 1.97
N LYS A 192 1.99 -12.73 2.23
CA LYS A 192 1.51 -12.16 3.50
C LYS A 192 0.11 -11.59 3.32
N PHE A 193 -0.84 -12.07 4.11
CA PHE A 193 -2.23 -11.63 4.06
C PHE A 193 -2.73 -11.22 5.43
N GLU A 194 -3.38 -10.06 5.48
CA GLU A 194 -4.14 -9.63 6.64
C GLU A 194 -5.52 -9.17 6.21
N PHE A 195 -6.53 -9.85 6.70
CA PHE A 195 -7.92 -9.60 6.36
C PHE A 195 -8.68 -9.13 7.59
N PHE A 196 -9.38 -8.01 7.45
CA PHE A 196 -10.34 -7.51 8.42
C PHE A 196 -11.73 -7.62 7.79
N THR A 197 -12.61 -8.36 8.44
CA THR A 197 -13.98 -8.50 7.95
C THR A 197 -14.96 -8.79 9.08
N TYR A 198 -16.21 -8.39 8.87
CA TYR A 198 -17.30 -8.68 9.80
C TYR A 198 -17.78 -10.12 9.65
N TRP A 199 -17.85 -10.60 8.42
CA TRP A 199 -18.40 -11.90 8.08
C TRP A 199 -17.59 -12.51 6.94
N VAL A 200 -17.47 -13.83 6.93
CA VAL A 200 -16.80 -14.53 5.85
C VAL A 200 -17.43 -15.88 5.59
N ASN A 201 -17.55 -16.24 4.32
CA ASN A 201 -18.06 -17.53 3.93
C ASN A 201 -16.90 -18.53 3.76
N LEU A 202 -16.91 -19.58 4.59
CA LEU A 202 -15.88 -20.61 4.64
C LEU A 202 -15.63 -21.29 3.30
N LYS A 203 -16.65 -21.37 2.43
CA LYS A 203 -16.54 -21.93 1.08
C LYS A 203 -15.49 -21.19 0.24
N TYR A 204 -15.47 -19.86 0.29
CA TYR A 204 -14.55 -19.06 -0.52
C TYR A 204 -13.15 -19.01 0.09
N ILE A 205 -13.02 -19.01 1.41
CA ILE A 205 -11.71 -19.21 2.06
C ILE A 205 -11.12 -20.55 1.64
N LYS A 206 -11.90 -21.63 1.71
CA LYS A 206 -11.45 -22.96 1.32
C LYS A 206 -10.99 -22.98 -0.14
N LEU A 207 -11.79 -22.40 -1.04
CA LEU A 207 -11.43 -22.26 -2.45
C LEU A 207 -10.11 -21.48 -2.62
N PHE A 208 -9.94 -20.38 -1.89
CA PHE A 208 -8.69 -19.61 -1.91
C PHE A 208 -7.49 -20.44 -1.49
N LEU A 209 -7.60 -21.18 -0.37
CA LEU A 209 -6.52 -22.01 0.15
C LEU A 209 -6.19 -23.21 -0.76
N ASP A 210 -7.21 -23.87 -1.33
CA ASP A 210 -7.02 -24.97 -2.28
C ASP A 210 -6.22 -24.55 -3.52
N ASN A 211 -6.46 -23.33 -4.00
CA ASN A 211 -5.76 -22.75 -5.15
C ASN A 211 -4.41 -22.11 -4.80
N TRP A 212 -3.97 -22.16 -3.53
CA TRP A 212 -2.69 -21.59 -3.09
C TRP A 212 -1.56 -22.63 -2.92
N LYS A 213 -1.83 -23.90 -3.20
CA LYS A 213 -0.91 -25.03 -2.96
C LYS A 213 0.43 -24.98 -3.71
N ASP A 214 0.46 -24.35 -4.89
CA ASP A 214 1.66 -24.28 -5.75
C ASP A 214 2.39 -22.93 -5.61
N ARG A 215 2.11 -22.19 -4.53
CA ARG A 215 2.67 -20.86 -4.24
C ARG A 215 3.47 -20.89 -2.95
N ASN A 216 4.13 -19.77 -2.64
CA ASN A 216 4.81 -19.59 -1.37
C ASN A 216 3.84 -19.80 -0.19
N PRO A 217 4.22 -20.62 0.82
CA PRO A 217 3.40 -20.83 2.01
C PRO A 217 3.04 -19.50 2.68
N MET A 218 1.74 -19.28 2.90
CA MET A 218 1.25 -17.97 3.30
C MET A 218 1.41 -17.69 4.80
N LEU A 219 1.56 -16.41 5.14
CA LEU A 219 1.33 -15.87 6.48
C LEU A 219 -0.07 -15.25 6.48
N LEU A 220 -0.98 -15.79 7.28
CA LEU A 220 -2.40 -15.44 7.21
C LEU A 220 -2.92 -14.90 8.54
N LYS A 221 -3.35 -13.63 8.56
CA LYS A 221 -4.04 -13.03 9.70
C LYS A 221 -5.50 -12.76 9.34
N LEU A 222 -6.40 -13.32 10.13
CA LEU A 222 -7.85 -13.17 9.95
C LEU A 222 -8.44 -12.50 11.18
N ASN A 223 -8.83 -11.25 11.02
CA ASN A 223 -9.53 -10.48 12.04
C ASN A 223 -11.04 -10.55 11.76
N ILE A 224 -11.71 -11.54 12.37
CA ILE A 224 -13.14 -11.81 12.19
C ILE A 224 -13.87 -11.57 13.50
N ARG A 225 -15.04 -10.92 13.40
CA ARG A 225 -15.87 -10.58 14.57
C ARG A 225 -16.82 -11.68 15.01
N ASP A 226 -17.24 -12.52 14.07
CA ASP A 226 -18.15 -13.63 14.31
C ASP A 226 -17.47 -14.76 15.11
N LYS A 227 -17.99 -15.05 16.31
CA LYS A 227 -17.45 -16.09 17.19
C LYS A 227 -17.80 -17.51 16.75
N GLU A 228 -18.92 -17.71 16.07
CA GLU A 228 -19.40 -19.04 15.68
C GLU A 228 -18.58 -19.58 14.51
N ILE A 229 -18.33 -18.74 13.51
CA ILE A 229 -17.47 -19.08 12.35
C ILE A 229 -16.01 -19.23 12.77
N LYS A 230 -15.58 -18.52 13.82
CA LYS A 230 -14.18 -18.52 14.28
C LYS A 230 -13.63 -19.93 14.51
N GLN A 231 -14.39 -20.80 15.17
CA GLN A 231 -13.93 -22.16 15.48
C GLN A 231 -13.77 -23.00 14.20
N GLN A 232 -14.79 -23.00 13.33
CA GLN A 232 -14.76 -23.73 12.07
C GLN A 232 -13.61 -23.25 11.17
N LEU A 233 -13.34 -21.95 11.18
CA LEU A 233 -12.23 -21.35 10.46
C LEU A 233 -10.87 -21.74 11.05
N GLU A 234 -10.74 -21.77 12.37
CA GLU A 234 -9.52 -22.23 13.04
C GLU A 234 -9.20 -23.67 12.65
N ASP A 235 -10.21 -24.54 12.60
CA ASP A 235 -10.00 -25.94 12.22
C ASP A 235 -9.64 -26.08 10.74
N LEU A 236 -10.28 -25.31 9.85
CA LEU A 236 -9.90 -25.22 8.43
C LEU A 236 -8.44 -24.76 8.29
N VAL A 237 -8.05 -23.65 8.91
CA VAL A 237 -6.70 -23.09 8.78
C VAL A 237 -5.63 -24.02 9.36
N LYS A 238 -5.92 -24.76 10.45
CA LYS A 238 -5.02 -25.81 10.97
C LYS A 238 -4.78 -26.91 9.95
N GLU A 239 -5.83 -27.36 9.26
CA GLU A 239 -5.73 -28.37 8.20
C GLU A 239 -4.79 -27.90 7.08
N TYR A 240 -4.97 -26.67 6.58
CA TYR A 240 -4.12 -26.11 5.52
C TYR A 240 -2.70 -25.78 5.99
N LYS A 241 -2.49 -25.58 7.29
CA LYS A 241 -1.14 -25.52 7.87
C LYS A 241 -0.42 -26.87 7.80
N VAL A 242 -1.10 -27.96 8.14
CA VAL A 242 -0.54 -29.33 8.02
C VAL A 242 -0.22 -29.67 6.57
N ARG A 243 -1.06 -29.23 5.62
CA ARG A 243 -0.84 -29.38 4.17
C ARG A 243 0.30 -28.52 3.61
N GLY A 244 0.91 -27.64 4.40
CA GLY A 244 2.00 -26.76 3.97
C GLY A 244 1.58 -25.49 3.21
N VAL A 245 0.28 -25.28 2.99
CA VAL A 245 -0.25 -24.08 2.33
C VAL A 245 -0.08 -22.84 3.22
N ILE A 246 -0.27 -23.00 4.52
CA ILE A 246 -0.15 -21.92 5.52
C ILE A 246 1.09 -22.18 6.37
N LYS A 247 2.01 -21.22 6.43
CA LYS A 247 3.21 -21.30 7.28
C LYS A 247 2.91 -20.86 8.71
N LYS A 248 2.23 -19.73 8.87
CA LYS A 248 1.86 -19.13 10.16
C LYS A 248 0.51 -18.47 10.03
N TYR A 249 -0.31 -18.54 11.08
CA TYR A 249 -1.59 -17.86 11.10
C TYR A 249 -1.92 -17.25 12.45
N SER A 250 -2.84 -16.28 12.45
CA SER A 250 -3.47 -15.72 13.64
C SER A 250 -4.94 -15.45 13.34
N ILE A 251 -5.85 -15.90 14.22
CA ILE A 251 -7.29 -15.68 14.10
C ILE A 251 -7.78 -14.99 15.37
N GLY A 252 -8.36 -13.80 15.24
CA GLY A 252 -8.98 -13.12 16.37
C GLY A 252 -9.10 -11.61 16.22
N HIS A 253 -9.71 -10.99 17.21
CA HIS A 253 -9.82 -9.54 17.31
C HIS A 253 -8.52 -8.94 17.84
N SER A 254 -7.60 -8.57 16.94
CA SER A 254 -6.56 -7.61 17.32
C SER A 254 -7.11 -6.18 17.18
N LYS A 255 -6.81 -5.30 18.15
CA LYS A 255 -6.93 -3.85 17.90
C LYS A 255 -6.06 -3.56 16.67
N ILE A 256 -6.61 -2.84 15.71
CA ILE A 256 -5.88 -2.43 14.51
C ILE A 256 -4.65 -1.62 14.98
N ASN A 257 -3.49 -2.26 15.08
CA ASN A 257 -2.23 -1.60 15.39
C ASN A 257 -1.44 -1.54 14.09
N ILE A 258 -1.72 -0.48 13.31
CA ILE A 258 -1.25 -0.28 11.92
C ILE A 258 0.29 -0.23 11.84
N ASN A 259 0.94 0.09 12.96
CA ASN A 259 2.40 0.06 13.08
C ASN A 259 2.99 -1.37 13.09
N GLU A 260 2.14 -2.41 13.13
CA GLU A 260 2.53 -3.82 13.10
C GLU A 260 2.08 -4.55 11.81
N ASP A 261 1.40 -3.87 10.89
CA ASP A 261 1.02 -4.42 9.59
C ASP A 261 2.32 -4.92 8.91
N PHE A 262 2.39 -6.23 8.61
CA PHE A 262 3.55 -6.93 8.05
C PHE A 262 4.78 -7.18 8.93
N ASN A 263 4.78 -6.81 10.23
CA ASN A 263 5.89 -7.07 11.19
C ASN A 263 6.02 -8.54 11.65
N TRP A 264 5.49 -9.47 10.85
CA TRP A 264 5.56 -10.90 11.10
C TRP A 264 6.78 -11.44 10.36
N ASN A 265 7.92 -11.41 11.06
CA ASN A 265 9.09 -12.21 10.73
C ASN A 265 8.98 -13.61 11.37
#